data_AF-A0A8H7QUQ6-F1
#
_entry.id   AF-A0A8H7QUQ6-F1
#
_cell.length_a   1.000
_cell.length_b   1.000
_cell.length_c   1.000
_cell.angle_alpha   90.00
_cell.angle_beta   90.00
_cell.angle_gamma   90.00
#
_symmetry.space_group_name_H-M   'P 1'
#
loop_
_entity.id
_entity.type
_entity.pdbx_description
1 polymer ?
#
loop_
_entity_poly.entity_id
_entity_poly.type
_entity_poly.pdbx_seq_one_letter_code
_entity_poly.pdbx_strand_id
1 'polypeptide(L)'
;MLPLYDANLDTQAFNIFKPVNSLLSYDLPKLSVEIVDKPSTSSKSNPISFKKPEVDLYCKPCKKKFSNEPTFANHLKSAKHIANETKAQPAKTVRVSRIPVNPQVQDALNQLEFAASADPTTSITIYWNQAQLLFSLKRPQYVEKALKSIINLLLASPPTQFSSAQITSFLYSSRLALARLLCIYQELDESRSVYLDALDGKWKLEKNELLDIARRLHGLSTSVLLSACDTLAAKYLTRERNRTKPAPALADINNSITTILNEAGNLFAQEQHTYDNMPSENIALVLYATCSLITPFEKLEEFPVNYFYNMMNQVYESLEGLDHRMVEVNLLLNSDIWYTFTALILSLEIDDLIRARCISQSLKQEAIYSHPDVKLLCDLCDNKLTLNQHELLQDLSYVKLLLNETDEPLLIRSRDEGEQDYTLDRIADLI
;
A
#
# COMPACT_ATOMS: atom_id res chain seq x y z
N MET A 1 2.51 13.63 10.25
CA MET A 1 1.68 13.80 11.49
C MET A 1 0.21 13.75 11.08
N LEU A 2 -0.55 12.79 11.61
CA LEU A 2 -1.93 12.53 11.18
C LEU A 2 -2.93 13.63 11.63
N PRO A 3 -4.05 13.82 10.91
CA PRO A 3 -5.03 14.84 11.24
C PRO A 3 -5.79 14.55 12.55
N LEU A 4 -6.18 15.59 13.27
CA LEU A 4 -7.02 15.46 14.47
C LEU A 4 -8.42 14.93 14.15
N TYR A 5 -8.97 15.33 13.01
CA TYR A 5 -10.27 14.89 12.49
C TYR A 5 -10.22 14.85 10.96
N ASP A 6 -10.74 13.78 10.38
CA ASP A 6 -10.86 13.61 8.94
C ASP A 6 -12.32 13.30 8.58
N ALA A 7 -13.05 14.28 8.02
CA ALA A 7 -14.44 14.07 7.64
C ALA A 7 -14.60 13.11 6.45
N ASN A 8 -13.56 12.99 5.61
CA ASN A 8 -13.57 12.24 4.37
C ASN A 8 -13.15 10.78 4.56
N LEU A 9 -12.58 10.43 5.72
CA LEU A 9 -12.25 9.05 6.05
C LEU A 9 -13.53 8.18 6.00
N ASP A 10 -13.57 7.26 5.05
CA ASP A 10 -14.59 6.22 4.98
C ASP A 10 -14.16 5.02 5.81
N THR A 11 -14.59 5.03 7.07
CA THR A 11 -14.28 3.98 8.05
C THR A 11 -14.94 2.63 7.73
N GLN A 12 -15.94 2.61 6.83
CA GLN A 12 -16.57 1.38 6.38
C GLN A 12 -15.82 0.77 5.19
N ALA A 13 -15.39 1.60 4.25
CA ALA A 13 -14.58 1.16 3.11
C ALA A 13 -13.15 0.76 3.54
N PHE A 14 -12.53 1.49 4.45
CA PHE A 14 -11.14 1.26 4.89
C PHE A 14 -11.09 0.89 6.38
N ASN A 15 -11.59 -0.30 6.72
CA ASN A 15 -11.52 -0.76 8.11
C ASN A 15 -10.09 -1.22 8.47
N ILE A 16 -9.32 -0.36 9.12
CA ILE A 16 -7.93 -0.66 9.53
C ILE A 16 -7.80 -1.89 10.45
N PHE A 17 -8.88 -2.35 11.08
CA PHE A 17 -8.86 -3.55 11.95
C PHE A 17 -9.11 -4.85 11.20
N LYS A 18 -9.35 -4.79 9.88
CA LYS A 18 -9.50 -5.95 8.99
C LYS A 18 -8.58 -5.81 7.79
N PRO A 19 -8.18 -6.92 7.15
CA PRO A 19 -7.46 -6.88 5.89
C PRO A 19 -8.34 -6.27 4.81
N VAL A 20 -7.72 -5.54 3.89
CA VAL A 20 -8.38 -4.94 2.74
C VAL A 20 -7.79 -5.57 1.49
N ASN A 21 -8.65 -5.99 0.54
CA ASN A 21 -8.21 -6.64 -0.70
C ASN A 21 -7.31 -5.73 -1.56
N SER A 22 -7.45 -4.41 -1.43
CA SER A 22 -6.52 -3.41 -1.93
C SER A 22 -6.50 -2.19 -1.00
N LEU A 23 -5.47 -2.05 -0.15
CA LEU A 23 -5.25 -0.78 0.56
C LEU A 23 -4.77 0.31 -0.39
N LEU A 24 -4.06 -0.07 -1.45
CA LEU A 24 -3.54 0.77 -2.51
C LEU A 24 -3.66 -0.04 -3.81
N SER A 25 -4.03 0.62 -4.92
CA SER A 25 -3.88 0.01 -6.24
C SER A 25 -2.39 -0.13 -6.59
N TYR A 26 -2.06 -1.07 -7.47
CA TYR A 26 -0.82 -1.00 -8.25
C TYR A 26 -0.82 0.35 -8.98
N ASP A 27 0.28 1.11 -8.90
CA ASP A 27 0.39 2.52 -9.27
C ASP A 27 -0.60 3.47 -8.59
N LEU A 28 -0.25 3.95 -7.38
CA LEU A 28 -0.96 5.09 -6.83
C LEU A 28 -0.72 6.36 -7.68
N PRO A 29 -1.77 7.02 -8.19
CA PRO A 29 -1.67 8.44 -8.45
C PRO A 29 -1.43 9.14 -7.11
N LYS A 30 -0.34 9.91 -7.02
CA LYS A 30 0.04 10.72 -5.86
C LYS A 30 -1.18 11.47 -5.31
N LEU A 31 -1.75 10.99 -4.21
CA LEU A 31 -2.70 11.77 -3.43
C LEU A 31 -1.91 12.83 -2.67
N SER A 32 -1.71 13.98 -3.31
CA SER A 32 -1.33 15.19 -2.61
C SER A 32 -2.48 15.53 -1.66
N VAL A 33 -2.35 15.12 -0.40
CA VAL A 33 -3.14 15.70 0.67
C VAL A 33 -2.73 17.16 0.70
N GLU A 34 -3.56 18.04 0.13
CA GLU A 34 -3.47 19.46 0.41
C GLU A 34 -3.68 19.61 1.92
N ILE A 35 -2.58 19.73 2.64
CA ILE A 35 -2.58 20.23 4.00
C ILE A 35 -3.14 21.65 3.87
N VAL A 36 -4.42 21.82 4.20
CA VAL A 36 -5.06 23.13 4.31
C VAL A 36 -4.45 23.82 5.53
N ASP A 37 -3.25 24.35 5.34
CA ASP A 37 -2.67 25.36 6.21
C ASP A 37 -2.99 26.74 5.62
N LYS A 38 -3.81 27.46 6.38
CA LYS A 38 -4.15 28.90 6.34
C LYS A 38 -5.42 29.32 5.57
N PRO A 39 -6.13 30.35 6.10
CA PRO A 39 -7.46 30.70 5.66
C PRO A 39 -7.38 31.49 4.36
N SER A 40 -8.08 31.02 3.33
CA SER A 40 -8.27 31.74 2.08
C SER A 40 -9.19 32.95 2.31
N THR A 41 -8.59 34.14 2.37
CA THR A 41 -9.30 35.39 2.13
C THR A 41 -9.72 35.45 0.66
N SER A 42 -10.92 34.95 0.35
CA SER A 42 -11.55 35.17 -0.95
C SER A 42 -12.26 36.53 -0.96
N SER A 43 -11.55 37.54 -1.47
CA SER A 43 -12.14 38.81 -1.89
C SER A 43 -12.98 38.58 -3.15
N LYS A 44 -14.30 38.52 -3.00
CA LYS A 44 -15.23 38.74 -4.12
C LYS A 44 -15.47 40.24 -4.27
N SER A 45 -15.02 40.77 -5.41
CA SER A 45 -15.40 42.08 -5.92
C SER A 45 -16.87 42.09 -6.35
N ASN A 46 -17.64 43.05 -5.86
CA ASN A 46 -18.46 43.90 -6.73
C ASN A 46 -18.89 45.20 -6.00
N PRO A 47 -19.14 46.28 -6.75
CA PRO A 47 -19.11 47.66 -6.26
C PRO A 47 -20.49 48.11 -5.78
N ILE A 48 -20.54 49.13 -4.92
CA ILE A 48 -21.45 50.30 -4.96
C ILE A 48 -21.45 51.02 -3.59
N SER A 49 -21.02 52.30 -3.65
CA SER A 49 -21.38 53.46 -2.83
C SER A 49 -21.67 53.26 -1.35
N PHE A 50 -20.85 53.79 -0.43
CA PHE A 50 -21.37 54.48 0.76
C PHE A 50 -20.37 55.53 1.31
N LYS A 51 -20.97 56.60 1.85
CA LYS A 51 -20.40 57.83 2.40
C LYS A 51 -19.29 57.59 3.43
N LYS A 52 -18.36 58.54 3.56
CA LYS A 52 -17.41 58.63 4.70
C LYS A 52 -18.15 58.36 6.02
N PRO A 53 -17.68 57.45 6.89
CA PRO A 53 -18.29 57.31 8.21
C PRO A 53 -17.96 58.56 9.01
N GLU A 54 -18.99 59.25 9.51
CA GLU A 54 -18.80 60.12 10.68
C GLU A 54 -18.23 59.25 11.80
N VAL A 55 -17.05 59.61 12.28
CA VAL A 55 -16.40 58.93 13.39
C VAL A 55 -17.32 59.12 14.61
N ASP A 56 -17.98 58.05 15.06
CA ASP A 56 -18.83 58.12 16.25
C ASP A 56 -17.91 58.22 17.48
N LEU A 57 -17.71 59.45 17.95
CA LEU A 57 -16.84 59.81 19.07
C LEU A 57 -17.48 59.45 20.42
N TYR A 58 -18.03 58.24 20.54
CA TYR A 58 -18.67 57.74 21.76
C TYR A 58 -17.82 56.66 22.42
N CYS A 59 -17.41 56.92 23.67
CA CYS A 59 -16.73 55.95 24.50
C CYS A 59 -17.75 55.07 25.23
N LYS A 60 -17.95 53.84 24.76
CA LYS A 60 -18.82 52.84 25.42
C LYS A 60 -18.42 52.52 26.88
N PRO A 61 -17.13 52.30 27.23
CA PRO A 61 -16.73 52.02 28.62
C PRO A 61 -17.09 53.12 29.62
N CYS A 62 -17.02 54.38 29.19
CA CYS A 62 -17.29 55.54 30.04
C CYS A 62 -18.66 56.16 29.79
N LYS A 63 -19.44 55.63 28.84
CA LYS A 63 -20.72 56.14 28.34
C LYS A 63 -20.72 57.64 28.01
N LYS A 64 -19.64 58.16 27.42
CA LYS A 64 -19.47 59.59 27.08
C LYS A 64 -19.31 59.83 25.58
N LYS A 65 -20.01 60.84 25.04
CA LYS A 65 -19.85 61.32 23.66
C LYS A 65 -18.97 62.57 23.64
N PHE A 66 -18.07 62.65 22.66
CA PHE A 66 -17.10 63.74 22.50
C PHE A 66 -17.40 64.50 21.22
N SER A 67 -17.11 65.80 21.23
CA SER A 67 -17.44 66.72 20.13
C SER A 67 -16.37 66.81 19.06
N ASN A 68 -15.13 66.36 19.35
CA ASN A 68 -14.05 66.30 18.36
C ASN A 68 -13.06 65.15 18.64
N GLU A 69 -12.37 64.73 17.59
CA GLU A 69 -11.47 63.58 17.58
C GLU A 69 -10.24 63.72 18.52
N PRO A 70 -9.61 64.91 18.65
CA PRO A 70 -8.48 65.10 19.56
C PRO A 70 -8.85 64.91 21.04
N THR A 71 -10.02 65.40 21.47
CA THR A 71 -10.47 65.21 22.86
C THR A 71 -10.87 63.77 23.14
N PHE A 72 -11.42 63.07 22.15
CA PHE A 72 -11.69 61.63 22.25
C PHE A 72 -10.40 60.82 22.38
N ALA A 73 -9.40 61.09 21.55
CA ALA A 73 -8.10 60.41 21.61
C ALA A 73 -7.38 60.63 22.96
N ASN A 74 -7.47 61.84 23.52
CA ASN A 74 -6.94 62.12 24.86
C ASN A 74 -7.74 61.42 25.97
N HIS A 75 -9.06 61.30 25.82
CA HIS A 75 -9.90 60.57 26.74
C HIS A 75 -9.54 59.07 26.81
N LEU A 76 -9.29 58.42 25.66
CA LEU A 76 -8.88 57.01 25.60
C LEU A 76 -7.58 56.75 26.37
N LYS A 77 -6.69 57.74 26.47
CA LYS A 77 -5.43 57.64 27.23
C LYS A 77 -5.55 58.01 28.71
N SER A 78 -6.72 58.46 29.17
CA SER A 78 -6.90 58.88 30.56
C SER A 78 -6.96 57.69 31.51
N ALA A 79 -6.32 57.81 32.68
CA ALA A 79 -6.31 56.76 33.71
C ALA A 79 -7.73 56.33 34.13
N LYS A 80 -8.70 57.25 34.07
CA LYS A 80 -10.11 56.99 34.39
C LYS A 80 -10.80 56.14 33.31
N HIS A 81 -10.43 56.31 32.04
CA HIS A 81 -10.91 55.46 30.95
C HIS A 81 -10.33 54.05 31.06
N ILE A 82 -9.01 53.95 31.24
CA ILE A 82 -8.30 52.67 31.36
C ILE A 82 -8.85 51.85 32.55
N ALA A 83 -9.09 52.49 33.70
CA ALA A 83 -9.68 51.83 34.86
C ALA A 83 -11.11 51.29 34.59
N ASN A 84 -11.92 52.04 33.83
CA ASN A 84 -13.27 51.60 33.44
C ASN A 84 -13.24 50.51 32.36
N GLU A 85 -12.27 50.53 31.44
CA GLU A 85 -12.03 49.42 30.50
C GLU A 85 -11.63 48.14 31.22
N THR A 86 -10.73 48.22 32.21
CA THR A 86 -10.33 47.04 33.01
C THR A 86 -11.47 46.50 33.87
N LYS A 87 -12.44 47.33 34.29
CA LYS A 87 -13.64 46.86 35.00
C LYS A 87 -14.71 46.30 34.06
N ALA A 88 -14.76 46.77 32.81
CA ALA A 88 -15.72 46.32 31.80
C ALA A 88 -15.28 45.05 31.05
N GLN A 89 -13.99 44.69 31.09
CA GLN A 89 -13.49 43.41 30.59
C GLN A 89 -13.25 42.44 31.76
N PRO A 90 -14.13 41.44 32.00
CA PRO A 90 -13.73 40.32 32.84
C PRO A 90 -12.50 39.67 32.20
N ALA A 91 -11.53 39.27 33.03
CA ALA A 91 -10.27 38.68 32.60
C ALA A 91 -10.49 37.72 31.43
N LYS A 92 -9.86 38.03 30.28
CA LYS A 92 -9.84 37.16 29.11
C LYS A 92 -9.10 35.87 29.49
N THR A 93 -9.82 34.94 30.10
CA THR A 93 -9.60 33.53 29.77
C THR A 93 -9.78 33.48 28.26
N VAL A 94 -8.71 33.14 27.55
CA VAL A 94 -8.77 32.79 26.15
C VAL A 94 -9.68 31.57 26.09
N ARG A 95 -11.00 31.79 25.98
CA ARG A 95 -11.91 30.80 25.43
C ARG A 95 -11.49 30.70 23.97
N VAL A 96 -10.51 29.84 23.72
CA VAL A 96 -10.48 29.06 22.49
C VAL A 96 -11.92 28.63 22.31
N SER A 97 -12.55 29.07 21.21
CA SER A 97 -13.84 28.56 20.80
C SER A 97 -13.70 27.04 20.75
N ARG A 98 -14.06 26.37 21.85
CA ARG A 98 -14.13 24.92 21.90
C ARG A 98 -15.25 24.60 20.93
N ILE A 99 -14.85 24.23 19.72
CA ILE A 99 -15.68 23.41 18.84
C ILE A 99 -16.31 22.36 19.77
N PRO A 100 -17.64 22.17 19.76
CA PRO A 100 -18.25 21.14 20.58
C PRO A 100 -17.59 19.81 20.21
N VAL A 101 -16.66 19.35 21.05
CA VAL A 101 -16.05 18.04 20.90
C VAL A 101 -17.18 17.07 21.19
N ASN A 102 -17.47 16.18 20.24
CA ASN A 102 -18.44 15.11 20.44
C ASN A 102 -18.17 14.48 21.83
N PRO A 103 -19.16 14.41 22.74
CA PRO A 103 -18.97 13.90 24.10
C PRO A 103 -18.26 12.54 24.12
N GLN A 104 -18.54 11.68 23.14
CA GLN A 104 -17.89 10.37 22.99
C GLN A 104 -16.38 10.49 22.72
N VAL A 105 -15.94 11.51 21.99
CA VAL A 105 -14.51 11.78 21.77
C VAL A 105 -13.88 12.24 23.08
N GLN A 106 -14.53 13.13 23.83
CA GLN A 106 -13.98 13.62 25.09
C GLN A 106 -13.88 12.50 26.14
N ASP A 107 -14.92 11.65 26.23
CA ASP A 107 -14.91 10.48 27.12
C ASP A 107 -13.81 9.50 26.73
N ALA A 108 -13.65 9.23 25.43
CA ALA A 108 -12.58 8.38 24.93
C ALA A 108 -11.18 8.94 25.28
N LEU A 109 -10.99 10.26 25.15
CA LEU A 109 -9.72 10.91 25.51
C LEU A 109 -9.44 10.80 27.02
N ASN A 110 -10.45 11.01 27.87
CA ASN A 110 -10.32 10.84 29.31
C ASN A 110 -9.95 9.38 29.67
N GLN A 111 -10.50 8.40 28.95
CA GLN A 111 -10.15 6.98 29.12
C GLN A 111 -8.71 6.69 28.68
N LEU A 112 -8.22 7.29 27.58
CA LEU A 112 -6.82 7.19 27.16
C LEU A 112 -5.85 7.79 28.18
N GLU A 113 -6.23 8.89 28.83
CA GLU A 113 -5.45 9.52 29.90
C GLU A 113 -5.41 8.62 31.15
N PHE A 114 -6.57 8.07 31.55
CA PHE A 114 -6.64 7.11 32.66
C PHE A 114 -5.76 5.88 32.40
N ALA A 115 -5.80 5.33 31.18
CA ALA A 115 -4.98 4.19 30.77
C ALA A 115 -3.48 4.44 30.91
N ALA A 116 -2.99 5.69 30.82
CA ALA A 116 -1.57 5.97 31.01
C ALA A 116 -1.10 5.75 32.46
N SER A 117 -2.03 5.70 33.41
CA SER A 117 -1.77 5.53 34.85
C SER A 117 -2.28 4.19 35.41
N ALA A 118 -2.99 3.40 34.61
CA ALA A 118 -3.54 2.12 35.01
C ALA A 118 -2.48 1.00 34.94
N ASP A 119 -2.82 -0.20 35.43
CA ASP A 119 -1.96 -1.37 35.22
C ASP A 119 -1.88 -1.74 33.73
N PRO A 120 -0.80 -2.38 33.26
CA PRO A 120 -0.59 -2.64 31.83
C PRO A 120 -1.71 -3.42 31.15
N THR A 121 -2.34 -4.38 31.83
CA THR A 121 -3.41 -5.22 31.26
C THR A 121 -4.67 -4.40 30.99
N THR A 122 -5.11 -3.62 31.99
CA THR A 122 -6.24 -2.70 31.84
C THR A 122 -5.92 -1.62 30.80
N SER A 123 -4.69 -1.10 30.80
CA SER A 123 -4.25 -0.09 29.84
C SER A 123 -4.35 -0.58 28.39
N ILE A 124 -3.84 -1.78 28.09
CA ILE A 124 -3.91 -2.37 26.74
C ILE A 124 -5.36 -2.52 26.28
N THR A 125 -6.23 -3.01 27.17
CA THR A 125 -7.65 -3.21 26.87
C THR A 125 -8.36 -1.89 26.58
N ILE A 126 -8.09 -0.86 27.39
CA ILE A 126 -8.64 0.48 27.19
C ILE A 126 -8.13 1.07 25.88
N TYR A 127 -6.82 1.07 25.65
CA TYR A 127 -6.23 1.60 24.42
C TYR A 127 -6.81 0.93 23.18
N TRP A 128 -6.98 -0.39 23.18
CA TRP A 128 -7.54 -1.13 22.05
C TRP A 128 -8.99 -0.71 21.76
N ASN A 129 -9.84 -0.70 22.79
CA ASN A 129 -11.25 -0.33 22.65
C ASN A 129 -11.41 1.13 22.22
N GLN A 130 -10.61 2.03 22.80
CA GLN A 130 -10.66 3.45 22.44
C GLN A 130 -10.11 3.70 21.03
N ALA A 131 -9.10 2.95 20.57
CA ALA A 131 -8.62 3.05 19.19
C ALA A 131 -9.73 2.71 18.18
N GLN A 132 -10.53 1.66 18.43
CA GLN A 132 -11.66 1.29 17.58
C GLN A 132 -12.76 2.37 17.56
N LEU A 133 -13.11 2.91 18.74
CA LEU A 133 -14.10 3.98 18.86
C LEU A 133 -13.61 5.27 18.18
N LEU A 134 -12.37 5.68 18.42
CA LEU A 134 -11.81 6.90 17.86
C LEU A 134 -11.66 6.79 16.33
N PHE A 135 -11.39 5.59 15.81
CA PHE A 135 -11.38 5.35 14.38
C PHE A 135 -12.77 5.54 13.76
N SER A 136 -13.82 4.96 14.35
CA SER A 136 -15.21 5.17 13.86
C SER A 136 -15.67 6.62 13.99
N LEU A 137 -15.11 7.37 14.94
CA LEU A 137 -15.31 8.82 15.09
C LEU A 137 -14.35 9.65 14.21
N LYS A 138 -13.60 9.02 13.31
CA LYS A 138 -12.67 9.64 12.35
C LYS A 138 -11.60 10.52 12.99
N ARG A 139 -10.98 10.03 14.08
CA ARG A 139 -9.94 10.73 14.86
C ARG A 139 -8.56 10.06 14.72
N PRO A 140 -7.95 10.05 13.53
CA PRO A 140 -6.81 9.18 13.22
C PRO A 140 -5.57 9.46 14.07
N GLN A 141 -5.26 10.71 14.43
CA GLN A 141 -4.15 11.01 15.32
C GLN A 141 -4.28 10.36 16.71
N TYR A 142 -5.50 10.29 17.26
CA TYR A 142 -5.71 9.65 18.56
C TYR A 142 -5.72 8.12 18.44
N VAL A 143 -6.15 7.57 17.31
CA VAL A 143 -6.02 6.14 16.99
C VAL A 143 -4.55 5.74 16.95
N GLU A 144 -3.73 6.47 16.21
CA GLU A 144 -2.28 6.26 16.13
C GLU A 144 -1.63 6.28 17.51
N LYS A 145 -1.95 7.30 18.33
CA LYS A 145 -1.43 7.42 19.71
C LYS A 145 -1.81 6.21 20.56
N ALA A 146 -3.06 5.76 20.49
CA ALA A 146 -3.52 4.59 21.24
C ALA A 146 -2.80 3.31 20.80
N LEU A 147 -2.70 3.06 19.49
CA LEU A 147 -2.03 1.89 18.93
C LEU A 147 -0.52 1.86 19.26
N LYS A 148 0.18 3.00 19.11
CA LYS A 148 1.59 3.14 19.51
C LYS A 148 1.77 2.91 21.02
N SER A 149 0.82 3.34 21.84
CA SER A 149 0.87 3.10 23.29
C SER A 149 0.76 1.60 23.63
N ILE A 150 -0.12 0.85 22.95
CA ILE A 150 -0.21 -0.61 23.11
C ILE A 150 1.11 -1.28 22.72
N ILE A 151 1.65 -0.94 21.55
CA ILE A 151 2.90 -1.52 21.04
C ILE A 151 4.04 -1.27 22.01
N ASN A 152 4.20 -0.02 22.46
CA ASN A 152 5.26 0.37 23.40
C ASN A 152 5.13 -0.34 24.74
N LEU A 153 3.91 -0.44 25.29
CA LEU A 153 3.67 -1.15 26.55
C LEU A 153 4.02 -2.63 26.44
N LEU A 154 3.58 -3.30 25.36
CA LEU A 154 3.84 -4.73 25.15
C LEU A 154 5.32 -5.03 24.90
N LEU A 155 6.08 -4.11 24.30
CA LEU A 155 7.52 -4.29 24.06
C LEU A 155 8.36 -3.96 25.29
N ALA A 156 8.02 -2.92 26.04
CA ALA A 156 8.80 -2.47 27.19
C ALA A 156 8.50 -3.30 28.45
N SER A 157 7.22 -3.58 28.71
CA SER A 157 6.75 -4.20 29.95
C SER A 157 5.55 -5.12 29.69
N PRO A 158 5.78 -6.33 29.14
CA PRO A 158 4.70 -7.27 28.84
C PRO A 158 3.90 -7.62 30.10
N PRO A 159 2.56 -7.55 30.09
CA PRO A 159 1.74 -7.87 31.25
C PRO A 159 1.83 -9.35 31.60
N THR A 160 1.98 -9.66 32.89
CA THR A 160 2.07 -11.05 33.39
C THR A 160 0.73 -11.80 33.38
N GLN A 161 -0.38 -11.07 33.27
CA GLN A 161 -1.74 -11.62 33.29
C GLN A 161 -2.18 -12.15 31.91
N PHE A 162 -1.52 -11.73 30.83
CA PHE A 162 -1.75 -12.26 29.50
C PHE A 162 -0.79 -13.42 29.20
N SER A 163 -1.32 -14.45 28.55
CA SER A 163 -0.50 -15.51 27.97
C SER A 163 0.37 -14.95 26.83
N SER A 164 1.49 -15.63 26.53
CA SER A 164 2.34 -15.28 25.39
C SER A 164 1.57 -15.19 24.06
N ALA A 165 0.57 -16.06 23.86
CA ALA A 165 -0.30 -16.02 22.68
C ALA A 165 -1.17 -14.75 22.63
N GLN A 166 -1.71 -14.31 23.77
CA GLN A 166 -2.48 -13.07 23.86
C GLN A 166 -1.60 -11.84 23.63
N ILE A 167 -0.39 -11.80 24.22
CA ILE A 167 0.59 -10.74 23.98
C ILE A 167 0.93 -10.64 22.50
N THR A 168 1.24 -11.78 21.87
CA THR A 168 1.54 -11.85 20.43
C THR A 168 0.37 -11.37 19.59
N SER A 169 -0.86 -11.78 19.94
CA SER A 169 -2.08 -11.37 19.24
C SER A 169 -2.33 -9.86 19.33
N PHE A 170 -2.26 -9.27 20.53
CA PHE A 170 -2.43 -7.82 20.70
C PHE A 170 -1.36 -7.02 19.96
N LEU A 171 -0.09 -7.45 20.08
CA LEU A 171 1.02 -6.77 19.41
C LEU A 171 0.85 -6.82 17.89
N TYR A 172 0.54 -8.00 17.35
CA TYR A 172 0.32 -8.19 15.92
C TYR A 172 -0.85 -7.36 15.39
N SER A 173 -2.02 -7.46 16.04
CA SER A 173 -3.23 -6.75 15.60
C SER A 173 -3.06 -5.23 15.71
N SER A 174 -2.33 -4.75 16.73
CA SER A 174 -2.03 -3.31 16.88
C SER A 174 -1.07 -2.82 15.80
N ARG A 175 -0.06 -3.61 15.44
CA ARG A 175 0.86 -3.29 14.35
C ARG A 175 0.15 -3.24 13.00
N LEU A 176 -0.68 -4.25 12.68
CA LEU A 176 -1.44 -4.23 11.43
C LEU A 176 -2.38 -3.02 11.33
N ALA A 177 -3.15 -2.74 12.40
CA ALA A 177 -4.03 -1.58 12.41
C ALA A 177 -3.27 -0.26 12.27
N LEU A 178 -2.09 -0.15 12.90
CA LEU A 178 -1.24 1.03 12.78
C LEU A 178 -0.67 1.17 11.37
N ALA A 179 -0.16 0.09 10.79
CA ALA A 179 0.39 0.10 9.43
C ALA A 179 -0.67 0.49 8.40
N ARG A 180 -1.88 -0.09 8.48
CA ARG A 180 -3.03 0.28 7.64
C ARG A 180 -3.42 1.74 7.79
N LEU A 181 -3.45 2.26 9.02
CA LEU A 181 -3.73 3.67 9.27
C LEU A 181 -2.68 4.57 8.62
N LEU A 182 -1.39 4.28 8.81
CA LEU A 182 -0.29 5.04 8.22
C LEU A 182 -0.33 4.98 6.68
N CYS A 183 -0.70 3.83 6.13
CA CYS A 183 -0.91 3.62 4.69
C CYS A 183 -1.97 4.56 4.12
N ILE A 184 -3.15 4.66 4.76
CA ILE A 184 -4.24 5.57 4.33
C ILE A 184 -3.75 7.03 4.24
N TYR A 185 -2.84 7.43 5.12
CA TYR A 185 -2.29 8.78 5.19
C TYR A 185 -0.92 8.93 4.49
N GLN A 186 -0.52 7.97 3.64
CA GLN A 186 0.70 8.02 2.83
C GLN A 186 2.01 8.14 3.63
N GLU A 187 2.01 7.73 4.90
CA GLU A 187 3.22 7.61 5.74
C GLU A 187 3.87 6.24 5.46
N LEU A 188 4.31 6.03 4.21
CA LEU A 188 4.63 4.72 3.64
C LEU A 188 5.81 4.01 4.30
N ASP A 189 6.90 4.72 4.61
CA ASP A 189 8.09 4.08 5.21
C ASP A 189 7.82 3.57 6.63
N GLU A 190 7.08 4.34 7.43
CA GLU A 190 6.66 3.91 8.76
C GLU A 190 5.68 2.73 8.66
N SER A 191 4.70 2.82 7.75
CA SER A 191 3.76 1.72 7.46
C SER A 191 4.48 0.42 7.10
N ARG A 192 5.42 0.48 6.14
CA ARG A 192 6.26 -0.63 5.67
C ARG A 192 7.04 -1.25 6.82
N SER A 193 7.71 -0.44 7.63
CA SER A 193 8.45 -0.95 8.79
C SER A 193 7.54 -1.67 9.78
N VAL A 194 6.37 -1.11 10.09
CA VAL A 194 5.42 -1.71 11.04
C VAL A 194 4.83 -3.02 10.50
N TYR A 195 4.58 -3.13 9.20
CA TYR A 195 4.17 -4.39 8.56
C TYR A 195 5.22 -5.49 8.71
N LEU A 196 6.48 -5.18 8.40
CA LEU A 196 7.58 -6.14 8.56
C LEU A 196 7.72 -6.58 10.01
N ASP A 197 7.58 -5.67 10.98
CA ASP A 197 7.62 -6.00 12.40
C ASP A 197 6.42 -6.88 12.85
N ALA A 198 5.25 -6.76 12.19
CA ALA A 198 4.10 -7.61 12.44
C ALA A 198 4.34 -9.04 11.94
N LEU A 199 4.86 -9.18 10.73
CA LEU A 199 5.20 -10.46 10.10
C LEU A 199 6.29 -11.20 10.88
N ASP A 200 7.36 -10.50 11.25
CA ASP A 200 8.44 -11.05 12.08
C ASP A 200 7.91 -11.48 13.46
N GLY A 201 7.16 -10.60 14.12
CA GLY A 201 6.65 -10.85 15.47
C GLY A 201 5.80 -12.12 15.58
N LYS A 202 4.78 -12.27 14.73
CA LYS A 202 3.82 -13.38 14.81
C LYS A 202 4.21 -14.59 13.98
N TRP A 203 4.61 -14.37 12.73
CA TRP A 203 4.85 -15.44 11.76
C TRP A 203 6.31 -15.83 11.65
N LYS A 204 7.21 -15.10 12.31
CA LYS A 204 8.65 -15.37 12.36
C LYS A 204 9.31 -15.33 10.98
N LEU A 205 8.76 -14.51 10.09
CA LEU A 205 9.41 -14.08 8.85
C LEU A 205 10.39 -12.98 9.23
N GLU A 206 11.64 -13.37 9.50
CA GLU A 206 12.64 -12.48 10.09
C GLU A 206 12.93 -11.30 9.15
N LYS A 207 12.76 -10.08 9.67
CA LYS A 207 12.85 -8.86 8.85
C LYS A 207 14.19 -8.75 8.12
N ASN A 208 15.29 -9.04 8.82
CA ASN A 208 16.64 -8.93 8.25
C ASN A 208 16.88 -9.97 7.14
N GLU A 209 16.41 -11.21 7.33
CA GLU A 209 16.54 -12.25 6.31
C GLU A 209 15.75 -11.89 5.05
N LEU A 210 14.52 -11.41 5.21
CA LEU A 210 13.70 -10.92 4.11
C LEU A 210 14.39 -9.77 3.34
N LEU A 211 14.95 -8.79 4.06
CA LEU A 211 15.69 -7.69 3.43
C LEU A 211 16.99 -8.17 2.76
N ASP A 212 17.69 -9.16 3.32
CA ASP A 212 18.88 -9.76 2.73
C ASP A 212 18.60 -10.52 1.44
N ILE A 213 17.41 -11.13 1.32
CA ILE A 213 16.95 -11.73 0.06
C ILE A 213 16.67 -10.61 -0.95
N ALA A 214 15.90 -9.58 -0.56
CA ALA A 214 15.53 -8.47 -1.43
C ALA A 214 16.74 -7.70 -1.98
N ARG A 215 17.79 -7.48 -1.18
CA ARG A 215 19.03 -6.81 -1.63
C ARG A 215 19.79 -7.61 -2.70
N ARG A 216 19.66 -8.94 -2.70
CA ARG A 216 20.37 -9.83 -3.64
C ARG A 216 19.51 -10.24 -4.82
N LEU A 217 18.26 -9.78 -4.90
CA LEU A 217 17.26 -10.25 -5.85
C LEU A 217 17.74 -10.25 -7.29
N HIS A 218 18.46 -9.20 -7.71
CA HIS A 218 19.02 -9.08 -9.07
C HIS A 218 19.97 -10.23 -9.46
N GLY A 219 20.58 -10.92 -8.50
CA GLY A 219 21.46 -12.05 -8.74
C GLY A 219 20.80 -13.43 -8.55
N LEU A 220 19.50 -13.49 -8.25
CA LEU A 220 18.80 -14.74 -7.96
C LEU A 220 17.97 -15.19 -9.17
N SER A 221 18.08 -16.48 -9.51
CA SER A 221 17.07 -17.11 -10.35
C SER A 221 15.78 -17.35 -9.55
N THR A 222 14.66 -17.56 -10.24
CA THR A 222 13.37 -17.90 -9.61
C THR A 222 13.46 -19.08 -8.64
N SER A 223 14.16 -20.14 -9.02
CA SER A 223 14.29 -21.34 -8.17
C SER A 223 15.08 -21.03 -6.89
N VAL A 224 16.10 -20.19 -6.99
CA VAL A 224 16.89 -19.76 -5.82
C VAL A 224 16.08 -18.80 -4.95
N LEU A 225 15.30 -17.88 -5.55
CA LEU A 225 14.37 -17.01 -4.83
C LEU A 225 13.34 -17.82 -4.04
N LEU A 226 12.65 -18.78 -4.68
CA LEU A 226 11.67 -19.64 -4.02
C LEU A 226 12.32 -20.48 -2.91
N SER A 227 13.53 -21.00 -3.12
CA SER A 227 14.26 -21.72 -2.07
C SER A 227 14.64 -20.83 -0.89
N ALA A 228 14.97 -19.56 -1.13
CA ALA A 228 15.25 -18.60 -0.07
C ALA A 228 13.97 -18.23 0.69
N CYS A 229 12.85 -18.00 -0.01
CA CYS A 229 11.54 -17.76 0.61
C CYS A 229 11.04 -18.98 1.39
N ASP A 230 11.35 -20.20 0.95
CA ASP A 230 11.07 -21.44 1.69
C ASP A 230 11.78 -21.46 3.05
N THR A 231 13.04 -21.02 3.05
CA THR A 231 13.88 -20.92 4.26
C THR A 231 13.34 -19.83 5.20
N LEU A 232 13.03 -18.66 4.65
CA LEU A 232 12.42 -17.53 5.39
C LEU A 232 11.12 -17.96 6.08
N ALA A 233 10.26 -18.71 5.39
CA ALA A 233 8.99 -19.19 5.91
C ALA A 233 9.07 -20.58 6.56
N ALA A 234 10.27 -21.12 6.82
CA ALA A 234 10.46 -22.52 7.21
C ALA A 234 9.69 -22.91 8.48
N LYS A 235 9.60 -22.00 9.47
CA LYS A 235 8.85 -22.24 10.72
C LYS A 235 7.37 -22.50 10.46
N TYR A 236 6.76 -21.78 9.52
CA TYR A 236 5.38 -21.98 9.11
C TYR A 236 5.25 -23.20 8.18
N LEU A 237 6.04 -23.24 7.10
CA LEU A 237 5.93 -24.26 6.05
C LEU A 237 6.22 -25.66 6.57
N THR A 238 7.23 -25.84 7.43
CA THR A 238 7.53 -27.14 8.04
C THR A 238 6.38 -27.64 8.89
N ARG A 239 5.72 -26.73 9.64
CA ARG A 239 4.55 -27.08 10.46
C ARG A 239 3.39 -27.55 9.58
N GLU A 240 3.09 -26.83 8.51
CA GLU A 240 1.98 -27.16 7.62
C GLU A 240 2.26 -28.40 6.75
N ARG A 241 3.49 -28.58 6.25
CA ARG A 241 3.91 -29.78 5.49
C ARG A 241 3.82 -31.06 6.33
N ASN A 242 4.11 -30.96 7.62
CA ASN A 242 4.09 -32.10 8.54
C ASN A 242 2.71 -32.33 9.18
N ARG A 243 1.68 -31.53 8.84
CA ARG A 243 0.34 -31.74 9.37
C ARG A 243 -0.26 -33.03 8.81
N THR A 244 -0.73 -33.87 9.71
CA THR A 244 -1.49 -35.09 9.38
C THR A 244 -2.98 -34.83 9.17
N LYS A 245 -3.45 -33.61 9.52
CA LYS A 245 -4.84 -33.17 9.35
C LYS A 245 -4.87 -31.78 8.72
N PRO A 246 -5.85 -31.48 7.85
CA PRO A 246 -6.02 -30.16 7.27
C PRO A 246 -6.11 -29.08 8.34
N ALA A 247 -5.59 -27.89 8.04
CA ALA A 247 -5.78 -26.71 8.88
C ALA A 247 -7.28 -26.48 9.13
N PRO A 248 -7.70 -26.11 10.35
CA PRO A 248 -9.05 -25.61 10.54
C PRO A 248 -9.25 -24.33 9.71
N ALA A 249 -10.46 -24.14 9.20
CA ALA A 249 -10.81 -22.92 8.47
C ALA A 249 -10.50 -21.69 9.32
N LEU A 250 -9.86 -20.68 8.70
CA LEU A 250 -9.48 -19.45 9.37
C LEU A 250 -10.76 -18.66 9.72
N ALA A 251 -11.11 -18.63 11.01
CA ALA A 251 -12.27 -17.89 11.51
C ALA A 251 -12.08 -16.37 11.48
N ASP A 252 -10.83 -15.91 11.50
CA ASP A 252 -10.45 -14.50 11.42
C ASP A 252 -9.40 -14.34 10.33
N ILE A 253 -9.74 -13.54 9.32
CA ILE A 253 -8.91 -13.30 8.14
C ILE A 253 -7.61 -12.54 8.48
N ASN A 254 -7.53 -11.83 9.61
CA ASN A 254 -6.26 -11.28 10.10
C ASN A 254 -5.24 -12.38 10.49
N ASN A 255 -5.70 -13.63 10.63
CA ASN A 255 -4.85 -14.80 10.85
C ASN A 255 -4.47 -15.54 9.56
N SER A 256 -4.93 -15.11 8.38
CA SER A 256 -4.36 -15.60 7.12
C SER A 256 -3.00 -14.93 6.90
N ILE A 257 -1.94 -15.71 6.82
CA ILE A 257 -0.62 -15.17 6.44
C ILE A 257 -0.61 -14.77 4.97
N THR A 258 -1.32 -15.49 4.10
CA THR A 258 -1.43 -15.20 2.66
C THR A 258 -2.05 -13.82 2.42
N THR A 259 -3.18 -13.51 3.07
CA THR A 259 -3.83 -12.20 2.91
C THR A 259 -2.92 -11.06 3.38
N ILE A 260 -2.23 -11.23 4.51
CA ILE A 260 -1.40 -10.18 5.10
C ILE A 260 -0.09 -9.99 4.33
N LEU A 261 0.49 -11.06 3.80
CA LEU A 261 1.64 -10.98 2.89
C LEU A 261 1.26 -10.33 1.57
N ASN A 262 0.08 -10.62 1.01
CA ASN A 262 -0.42 -9.95 -0.18
C ASN A 262 -0.60 -8.44 0.04
N GLU A 263 -1.24 -8.10 1.17
CA GLU A 263 -1.47 -6.72 1.60
C GLU A 263 -0.15 -5.95 1.77
N ALA A 264 0.85 -6.57 2.42
CA ALA A 264 2.19 -6.00 2.51
C ALA A 264 2.87 -5.91 1.13
N GLY A 265 2.78 -6.95 0.29
CA GLY A 265 3.32 -6.97 -1.06
C GLY A 265 2.84 -5.78 -1.89
N ASN A 266 1.53 -5.51 -1.89
CA ASN A 266 0.93 -4.38 -2.59
C ASN A 266 1.43 -3.01 -2.12
N LEU A 267 1.76 -2.87 -0.83
CA LEU A 267 2.36 -1.66 -0.26
C LEU A 267 3.82 -1.45 -0.70
N PHE A 268 4.56 -2.53 -0.93
CA PHE A 268 5.94 -2.50 -1.39
C PHE A 268 6.06 -2.43 -2.91
N ALA A 269 5.05 -2.89 -3.67
CA ALA A 269 5.01 -2.89 -5.14
C ALA A 269 4.79 -1.50 -5.76
N GLN A 270 5.01 -0.42 -5.01
CA GLN A 270 4.78 0.95 -5.48
C GLN A 270 6.00 1.43 -6.27
N GLU A 271 5.80 1.81 -7.53
CA GLU A 271 6.89 2.18 -8.44
C GLU A 271 7.73 3.36 -7.93
N GLN A 272 9.04 3.30 -8.17
CA GLN A 272 10.01 4.38 -7.90
C GLN A 272 10.16 4.73 -6.42
N HIS A 273 9.70 3.88 -5.52
CA HIS A 273 9.91 4.04 -4.09
C HIS A 273 11.12 3.24 -3.63
N THR A 274 11.92 3.83 -2.76
CA THR A 274 13.01 3.13 -2.09
C THR A 274 12.66 2.85 -0.64
N TYR A 275 13.07 1.70 -0.13
CA TYR A 275 12.99 1.37 1.30
C TYR A 275 14.32 0.74 1.72
N ASP A 276 14.95 1.25 2.77
CA ASP A 276 16.27 0.77 3.25
C ASP A 276 17.35 0.71 2.14
N ASN A 277 17.43 1.77 1.34
CA ASN A 277 18.40 1.96 0.24
C ASN A 277 18.29 0.93 -0.92
N MET A 278 17.14 0.30 -1.11
CA MET A 278 16.84 -0.55 -2.27
C MET A 278 15.45 -0.23 -2.84
N PRO A 279 15.12 -0.62 -4.09
CA PRO A 279 13.76 -0.53 -4.61
C PRO A 279 12.79 -1.30 -3.71
N SER A 280 11.67 -0.69 -3.32
CA SER A 280 10.66 -1.35 -2.48
C SER A 280 10.03 -2.56 -3.18
N GLU A 281 9.99 -2.53 -4.50
CA GLU A 281 9.55 -3.56 -5.43
C GLU A 281 10.31 -4.87 -5.21
N ASN A 282 11.61 -4.80 -4.88
CA ASN A 282 12.40 -5.99 -4.55
C ASN A 282 11.84 -6.72 -3.32
N ILE A 283 11.34 -5.97 -2.34
CA ILE A 283 10.70 -6.53 -1.14
C ILE A 283 9.33 -7.12 -1.50
N ALA A 284 8.58 -6.46 -2.37
CA ALA A 284 7.29 -6.97 -2.86
C ALA A 284 7.45 -8.35 -3.53
N LEU A 285 8.49 -8.51 -4.36
CA LEU A 285 8.80 -9.78 -5.02
C LEU A 285 9.09 -10.91 -4.02
N VAL A 286 9.83 -10.63 -2.95
CA VAL A 286 10.06 -11.62 -1.88
C VAL A 286 8.76 -11.97 -1.16
N LEU A 287 7.90 -10.98 -0.89
CA LEU A 287 6.60 -11.19 -0.23
C LEU A 287 5.65 -12.04 -1.08
N TYR A 288 5.51 -11.75 -2.38
CA TYR A 288 4.67 -12.54 -3.30
C TYR A 288 5.22 -13.95 -3.54
N ALA A 289 6.56 -14.09 -3.66
CA ALA A 289 7.18 -15.41 -3.73
C ALA A 289 6.96 -16.22 -2.45
N THR A 290 6.90 -15.57 -1.29
CA THR A 290 6.55 -16.22 -0.02
C THR A 290 5.06 -16.58 0.02
N CYS A 291 4.17 -15.72 -0.51
CA CYS A 291 2.74 -16.05 -0.66
C CYS A 291 2.52 -17.33 -1.47
N SER A 292 3.15 -17.45 -2.65
CA SER A 292 2.92 -18.59 -3.55
C SER A 292 3.23 -19.94 -2.89
N LEU A 293 4.21 -19.99 -1.98
CA LEU A 293 4.56 -21.18 -1.20
C LEU A 293 3.56 -21.51 -0.09
N ILE A 294 2.90 -20.50 0.49
CA ILE A 294 2.02 -20.66 1.64
C ILE A 294 0.56 -20.89 1.23
N THR A 295 0.10 -20.23 0.18
CA THR A 295 -1.28 -20.30 -0.34
C THR A 295 -1.85 -21.72 -0.44
N PRO A 296 -1.11 -22.75 -0.90
CA PRO A 296 -1.62 -24.13 -0.95
C PRO A 296 -2.13 -24.67 0.39
N PHE A 297 -1.64 -24.14 1.52
CA PHE A 297 -2.00 -24.57 2.87
C PHE A 297 -3.18 -23.79 3.47
N GLU A 298 -3.46 -22.57 3.00
CA GLU A 298 -4.57 -21.74 3.52
C GLU A 298 -5.86 -21.83 2.69
N LYS A 299 -5.82 -22.42 1.49
CA LYS A 299 -6.98 -22.66 0.60
C LYS A 299 -7.96 -21.48 0.53
N LEU A 300 -7.44 -20.32 0.15
CA LEU A 300 -8.26 -19.14 -0.11
C LEU A 300 -8.71 -19.17 -1.57
N GLU A 301 -10.01 -19.25 -1.82
CA GLU A 301 -10.56 -19.26 -3.19
C GLU A 301 -10.21 -17.97 -3.96
N GLU A 302 -10.06 -16.86 -3.24
CA GLU A 302 -9.74 -15.53 -3.81
C GLU A 302 -8.30 -15.42 -4.32
N PHE A 303 -7.38 -16.25 -3.83
CA PHE A 303 -5.94 -16.13 -4.13
C PHE A 303 -5.39 -17.49 -4.58
N PRO A 304 -5.57 -17.91 -5.85
CA PRO A 304 -4.87 -19.07 -6.38
C PRO A 304 -3.37 -18.79 -6.45
N VAL A 305 -2.52 -19.83 -6.42
CA VAL A 305 -1.05 -19.67 -6.49
C VAL A 305 -0.63 -18.82 -7.70
N ASN A 306 -1.28 -19.03 -8.84
CA ASN A 306 -1.03 -18.28 -10.08
C ASN A 306 -1.23 -16.77 -9.95
N TYR A 307 -2.12 -16.33 -9.04
CA TYR A 307 -2.33 -14.92 -8.76
C TYR A 307 -1.03 -14.24 -8.30
N PHE A 308 -0.30 -14.86 -7.37
CA PHE A 308 0.93 -14.27 -6.82
C PHE A 308 2.06 -14.20 -7.83
N TYR A 309 2.13 -15.18 -8.71
CA TYR A 309 3.08 -15.13 -9.78
C TYR A 309 2.76 -14.04 -10.81
N ASN A 310 1.49 -13.86 -11.17
CA ASN A 310 1.08 -12.74 -12.02
C ASN A 310 1.47 -11.38 -11.39
N MET A 311 1.26 -11.23 -10.07
CA MET A 311 1.72 -10.04 -9.34
C MET A 311 3.24 -9.86 -9.41
N MET A 312 4.01 -10.95 -9.25
CA MET A 312 5.47 -10.87 -9.38
C MET A 312 5.90 -10.43 -10.78
N ASN A 313 5.24 -10.93 -11.83
CA ASN A 313 5.55 -10.55 -13.20
C ASN A 313 5.29 -9.06 -13.43
N GLN A 314 4.15 -8.54 -12.97
CA GLN A 314 3.84 -7.11 -13.04
C GLN A 314 4.93 -6.26 -12.38
N VAL A 315 5.38 -6.64 -11.18
CA VAL A 315 6.47 -5.94 -10.48
C VAL A 315 7.81 -6.07 -11.21
N TYR A 316 8.11 -7.20 -11.85
CA TYR A 316 9.30 -7.32 -12.67
C TYR A 316 9.23 -6.45 -13.93
N GLU A 317 8.04 -6.27 -14.51
CA GLU A 317 7.85 -5.39 -15.66
C GLU A 317 8.13 -3.92 -15.32
N SER A 318 7.73 -3.46 -14.12
CA SER A 318 8.00 -2.08 -13.68
C SER A 318 9.46 -1.82 -13.29
N LEU A 319 10.23 -2.86 -12.98
CA LEU A 319 11.67 -2.72 -12.67
C LEU A 319 12.55 -2.49 -13.92
N GLU A 320 11.97 -2.40 -15.12
CA GLU A 320 12.62 -2.14 -16.43
C GLU A 320 13.77 -3.11 -16.82
N GLY A 321 14.11 -4.09 -15.97
CA GLY A 321 15.15 -5.08 -16.21
C GLY A 321 14.63 -6.30 -16.95
N LEU A 322 14.85 -6.37 -18.27
CA LEU A 322 14.53 -7.54 -19.09
C LEU A 322 15.16 -8.82 -18.53
N ASP A 323 16.42 -8.75 -18.07
CA ASP A 323 17.17 -9.86 -17.44
C ASP A 323 16.49 -10.45 -16.19
N HIS A 324 15.52 -9.74 -15.61
CA HIS A 324 14.86 -10.09 -14.36
C HIS A 324 13.43 -10.57 -14.52
N ARG A 325 12.82 -10.45 -15.71
CA ARG A 325 11.43 -10.88 -15.92
C ARG A 325 11.29 -12.37 -15.61
N MET A 326 10.49 -12.64 -14.59
CA MET A 326 10.19 -14.01 -14.21
C MET A 326 9.35 -14.67 -15.29
N VAL A 327 9.89 -15.73 -15.87
CA VAL A 327 9.14 -16.62 -16.74
C VAL A 327 9.16 -17.98 -16.06
N GLU A 328 8.16 -18.26 -15.24
CA GLU A 328 8.08 -19.55 -14.59
C GLU A 328 7.37 -20.55 -15.50
N VAL A 329 8.08 -21.61 -15.90
CA VAL A 329 7.56 -22.66 -16.79
C VAL A 329 6.31 -23.34 -16.19
N ASN A 330 6.18 -23.36 -14.86
CA ASN A 330 5.03 -23.94 -14.17
C ASN A 330 3.75 -23.09 -14.26
N LEU A 331 3.85 -21.79 -14.51
CA LEU A 331 2.69 -20.93 -14.81
C LEU A 331 2.17 -21.12 -16.23
N LEU A 332 3.05 -21.53 -17.14
CA LEU A 332 2.70 -21.87 -18.52
C LEU A 332 1.77 -23.09 -18.57
N LEU A 333 1.74 -23.89 -17.50
CA LEU A 333 0.81 -25.00 -17.33
C LEU A 333 -0.62 -24.53 -16.98
N ASN A 334 -0.85 -23.23 -16.77
CA ASN A 334 -2.15 -22.66 -16.42
C ASN A 334 -2.69 -21.71 -17.50
N SER A 335 -3.36 -22.32 -18.50
CA SER A 335 -4.44 -21.81 -19.37
C SER A 335 -4.32 -20.50 -20.17
N ASP A 336 -3.46 -19.53 -19.82
CA ASP A 336 -3.29 -18.31 -20.63
C ASP A 336 -2.16 -18.48 -21.64
N ILE A 337 -2.56 -18.85 -22.86
CA ILE A 337 -1.67 -19.08 -23.98
C ILE A 337 -0.92 -17.80 -24.39
N TRP A 338 -1.52 -16.61 -24.20
CA TRP A 338 -0.84 -15.34 -24.50
C TRP A 338 0.33 -15.08 -23.58
N TYR A 339 0.14 -15.38 -22.29
CA TYR A 339 1.21 -15.29 -21.31
C TYR A 339 2.36 -16.20 -21.70
N THR A 340 2.07 -17.44 -22.11
CA THR A 340 3.08 -18.40 -22.56
C THR A 340 3.82 -17.96 -23.81
N PHE A 341 3.13 -17.33 -24.75
CA PHE A 341 3.73 -16.75 -25.95
C PHE A 341 4.68 -15.60 -25.60
N THR A 342 4.23 -14.64 -24.77
CA THR A 342 5.05 -13.50 -24.32
C THR A 342 6.27 -13.94 -23.52
N ALA A 343 6.09 -14.97 -22.68
CA ALA A 343 7.15 -15.62 -21.93
C ALA A 343 8.24 -16.24 -22.82
N LEU A 344 7.87 -16.81 -23.98
CA LEU A 344 8.83 -17.31 -24.95
C LEU A 344 9.62 -16.16 -25.59
N ILE A 345 8.97 -15.06 -26.01
CA ILE A 345 9.65 -13.87 -26.54
C ILE A 345 10.68 -13.37 -25.53
N LEU A 346 10.26 -13.18 -24.28
CA LEU A 346 11.13 -12.74 -23.19
C LEU A 346 12.33 -13.66 -22.98
N SER A 347 12.10 -14.98 -22.97
CA SER A 347 13.19 -15.94 -22.80
C SER A 347 14.21 -15.88 -23.94
N LEU A 348 13.77 -15.55 -25.15
CA LEU A 348 14.63 -15.38 -26.32
C LEU A 348 15.37 -14.03 -26.31
N GLU A 349 14.80 -12.97 -25.74
CA GLU A 349 15.45 -11.66 -25.58
C GLU A 349 16.62 -11.69 -24.60
N ILE A 350 16.47 -12.46 -23.51
CA ILE A 350 17.52 -12.61 -22.48
C ILE A 350 18.44 -13.82 -22.72
N ASP A 351 18.30 -14.49 -23.88
CA ASP A 351 19.03 -15.70 -24.25
C ASP A 351 18.96 -16.85 -23.19
N ASP A 352 17.87 -16.96 -22.42
CA ASP A 352 17.59 -18.13 -21.56
C ASP A 352 17.04 -19.28 -22.42
N LEU A 353 17.94 -19.89 -23.20
CA LEU A 353 17.59 -20.93 -24.18
C LEU A 353 17.08 -22.22 -23.53
N ILE A 354 17.51 -22.53 -22.30
CA ILE A 354 17.01 -23.71 -21.56
C ILE A 354 15.52 -23.52 -21.28
N ARG A 355 15.15 -22.34 -20.79
CA ARG A 355 13.75 -21.98 -20.54
C ARG A 355 12.97 -21.91 -21.85
N ALA A 356 13.46 -21.16 -22.83
CA ALA A 356 12.82 -21.01 -24.14
C ALA A 356 12.48 -22.37 -24.78
N ARG A 357 13.37 -23.37 -24.64
CA ARG A 357 13.12 -24.74 -25.09
C ARG A 357 11.92 -25.39 -24.40
N CYS A 358 11.83 -25.28 -23.07
CA CYS A 358 10.71 -25.83 -22.30
C CYS A 358 9.38 -25.18 -22.70
N ILE A 359 9.37 -23.86 -22.89
CA ILE A 359 8.16 -23.12 -23.31
C ILE A 359 7.73 -23.51 -24.72
N SER A 360 8.68 -23.52 -25.66
CA SER A 360 8.42 -23.91 -27.05
C SER A 360 7.86 -25.34 -27.13
N GLN A 361 8.38 -26.27 -26.34
CA GLN A 361 7.85 -27.63 -26.27
C GLN A 361 6.41 -27.68 -25.75
N SER A 362 6.05 -26.83 -24.79
CA SER A 362 4.67 -26.72 -24.29
C SER A 362 3.75 -26.16 -25.37
N LEU A 363 4.14 -25.04 -26.01
CA LEU A 363 3.35 -24.43 -27.09
C LEU A 363 3.13 -25.38 -28.27
N LYS A 364 4.14 -26.18 -28.65
CA LYS A 364 4.07 -27.21 -29.70
C LYS A 364 3.06 -28.32 -29.41
N GLN A 365 2.71 -28.55 -28.15
CA GLN A 365 1.74 -29.57 -27.75
C GLN A 365 0.30 -29.04 -27.76
N GLU A 366 0.11 -27.73 -27.80
CA GLU A 366 -1.19 -27.09 -27.81
C GLU A 366 -1.77 -26.98 -29.23
N ALA A 367 -3.10 -26.98 -29.37
CA ALA A 367 -3.76 -26.85 -30.67
C ALA A 367 -3.42 -25.54 -31.40
N ILE A 368 -3.07 -24.51 -30.62
CA ILE A 368 -2.64 -23.19 -31.10
C ILE A 368 -1.30 -23.21 -31.84
N TYR A 369 -0.49 -24.27 -31.75
CA TYR A 369 0.74 -24.36 -32.53
C TYR A 369 0.53 -24.22 -34.05
N SER A 370 -0.70 -24.47 -34.51
CA SER A 370 -1.12 -24.23 -35.89
C SER A 370 -1.18 -22.75 -36.29
N HIS A 371 -1.20 -21.81 -35.34
CA HIS A 371 -1.20 -20.37 -35.62
C HIS A 371 0.19 -19.93 -36.13
N PRO A 372 0.26 -19.22 -37.26
CA PRO A 372 1.52 -18.81 -37.88
C PRO A 372 2.49 -18.03 -36.98
N ASP A 373 1.97 -17.14 -36.13
CA ASP A 373 2.78 -16.34 -35.19
C ASP A 373 3.39 -17.17 -34.06
N VAL A 374 2.64 -18.14 -33.52
CA VAL A 374 3.14 -19.11 -32.52
C VAL A 374 4.19 -20.04 -33.13
N LYS A 375 3.97 -20.49 -34.36
CA LYS A 375 4.92 -21.32 -35.09
C LYS A 375 6.23 -20.56 -35.38
N LEU A 376 6.15 -19.33 -35.89
CA LEU A 376 7.30 -18.45 -36.12
C LEU A 376 8.18 -18.34 -34.87
N LEU A 377 7.57 -18.06 -33.72
CA LEU A 377 8.31 -17.89 -32.47
C LEU A 377 8.97 -19.20 -31.98
N CYS A 378 8.30 -20.33 -32.19
CA CYS A 378 8.86 -21.66 -31.90
C CYS A 378 10.02 -22.01 -32.84
N ASP A 379 9.91 -21.69 -34.13
CA ASP A 379 10.96 -21.91 -35.14
C ASP A 379 12.17 -21.00 -34.86
N LEU A 380 11.94 -19.76 -34.39
CA LEU A 380 12.97 -18.84 -33.89
C LEU A 380 13.72 -19.43 -32.70
N CYS A 381 13.01 -20.01 -31.74
CA CYS A 381 13.62 -20.71 -30.60
C CYS A 381 14.50 -21.88 -31.07
N ASP A 382 14.00 -22.71 -31.99
CA ASP A 382 14.76 -23.83 -32.55
C ASP A 382 16.00 -23.35 -33.32
N ASN A 383 15.90 -22.25 -34.07
CA ASN A 383 17.04 -21.64 -34.77
C ASN A 383 18.11 -21.15 -33.80
N LYS A 384 17.73 -20.42 -32.75
CA LYS A 384 18.68 -19.98 -31.71
C LYS A 384 19.33 -21.17 -30.99
N LEU A 385 18.57 -22.23 -30.67
CA LEU A 385 19.08 -23.44 -30.01
C LEU A 385 20.05 -24.25 -30.87
N THR A 386 19.81 -24.29 -32.18
CA THR A 386 20.59 -25.11 -33.13
C THR A 386 21.67 -24.30 -33.87
N LEU A 387 21.75 -22.99 -33.62
CA LEU A 387 22.60 -22.04 -34.35
C LEU A 387 22.35 -22.07 -35.87
N ASN A 388 21.11 -22.37 -36.27
CA ASN A 388 20.70 -22.40 -37.68
C ASN A 388 20.40 -20.98 -38.17
N GLN A 389 20.92 -20.64 -39.35
CA GLN A 389 20.69 -19.37 -40.04
C GLN A 389 19.49 -19.43 -40.99
N HIS A 390 18.37 -20.03 -40.56
CA HIS A 390 17.19 -20.03 -41.42
C HIS A 390 16.57 -18.62 -41.43
N GLU A 391 16.33 -18.04 -42.61
CA GLU A 391 15.74 -16.72 -42.75
C GLU A 391 14.26 -16.70 -42.33
N LEU A 392 13.98 -16.37 -41.07
CA LEU A 392 12.63 -16.21 -40.54
C LEU A 392 11.98 -14.86 -40.91
N LEU A 393 12.73 -13.99 -41.59
CA LEU A 393 12.28 -12.65 -41.97
C LEU A 393 11.09 -12.71 -42.95
N GLN A 394 11.03 -13.74 -43.79
CA GLN A 394 9.91 -14.01 -44.69
C GLN A 394 8.68 -14.48 -43.92
N ASP A 395 8.86 -15.33 -42.90
CA ASP A 395 7.77 -15.81 -42.05
C ASP A 395 7.17 -14.67 -41.20
N LEU A 396 8.01 -13.77 -40.66
CA LEU A 396 7.53 -12.56 -39.99
C LEU A 396 6.74 -11.65 -40.94
N SER A 397 7.23 -11.47 -42.18
CA SER A 397 6.52 -10.69 -43.19
C SER A 397 5.17 -11.30 -43.55
N TYR A 398 5.10 -12.64 -43.59
CA TYR A 398 3.86 -13.37 -43.81
C TYR A 398 2.88 -13.19 -42.64
N VAL A 399 3.33 -13.27 -41.38
CA VAL A 399 2.50 -12.98 -40.20
C VAL A 399 1.95 -11.55 -40.25
N LYS A 400 2.79 -10.56 -40.56
CA LYS A 400 2.35 -9.15 -40.73
C LYS A 400 1.29 -9.01 -41.83
N LEU A 401 1.44 -9.71 -42.95
CA LEU A 401 0.45 -9.72 -44.03
C LEU A 401 -0.87 -10.35 -43.56
N LEU A 402 -0.82 -11.49 -42.88
CA LEU A 402 -2.01 -12.18 -42.38
C LEU A 402 -2.79 -11.33 -41.38
N LEU A 403 -2.08 -10.61 -40.49
CA LEU A 403 -2.68 -9.72 -39.51
C LEU A 403 -3.49 -8.59 -40.20
N ASN A 404 -2.94 -8.02 -41.27
CA ASN A 404 -3.54 -6.87 -41.95
C ASN A 404 -4.62 -7.23 -42.99
N GLU A 405 -4.44 -8.34 -43.72
CA GLU A 405 -5.19 -8.61 -44.96
C GLU A 405 -6.16 -9.80 -44.86
N THR A 406 -6.13 -10.56 -43.77
CA THR A 406 -6.91 -11.80 -43.63
C THR A 406 -7.57 -11.93 -42.27
N ASP A 407 -8.43 -12.93 -42.11
CA ASP A 407 -9.02 -13.36 -40.84
C ASP A 407 -8.39 -14.66 -40.31
N GLU A 408 -7.19 -15.01 -40.78
CA GLU A 408 -6.50 -16.20 -40.27
C GLU A 408 -6.25 -16.09 -38.75
N PRO A 409 -6.37 -17.22 -38.03
CA PRO A 409 -6.22 -17.22 -36.59
C PRO A 409 -4.75 -16.97 -36.23
N LEU A 410 -4.52 -15.80 -35.62
CA LEU A 410 -3.26 -15.41 -35.01
C LEU A 410 -3.51 -15.19 -33.53
N LEU A 411 -2.55 -15.58 -32.69
CA LEU A 411 -2.63 -15.31 -31.26
C LEU A 411 -2.55 -13.80 -30.97
N ILE A 412 -1.66 -13.07 -31.65
CA ILE A 412 -1.47 -11.60 -31.48
C ILE A 412 -2.75 -10.81 -31.79
N ARG A 413 -3.64 -11.33 -32.64
CA ARG A 413 -4.92 -10.67 -32.99
C ARG A 413 -5.88 -10.53 -31.80
N SER A 414 -5.66 -11.30 -30.72
CA SER A 414 -6.44 -11.19 -29.48
C SER A 414 -6.15 -9.92 -28.67
N ARG A 415 -5.15 -9.12 -29.09
CA ARG A 415 -4.66 -7.92 -28.41
C ARG A 415 -5.04 -6.64 -29.14
N ASP A 416 -4.88 -5.49 -28.49
CA ASP A 416 -5.07 -4.20 -29.16
C ASP A 416 -3.96 -3.89 -30.18
N GLU A 417 -4.23 -2.96 -31.09
CA GLU A 417 -3.29 -2.61 -32.17
C GLU A 417 -1.91 -2.15 -31.65
N GLY A 418 -1.85 -1.49 -30.49
CA GLY A 418 -0.59 -1.05 -29.90
C GLY A 418 0.26 -2.21 -29.38
N GLU A 419 -0.36 -3.16 -28.68
CA GLU A 419 0.29 -4.39 -28.24
C GLU A 419 0.70 -5.29 -29.42
N GLN A 420 -0.08 -5.32 -30.50
CA GLN A 420 0.24 -6.07 -31.72
C GLN A 420 1.53 -5.57 -32.36
N ASP A 421 1.62 -4.26 -32.63
CA ASP A 421 2.81 -3.64 -33.23
C ASP A 421 4.04 -3.83 -32.34
N TYR A 422 3.90 -3.55 -31.04
CA TYR A 422 4.97 -3.74 -30.06
C TYR A 422 5.49 -5.19 -30.02
N THR A 423 4.60 -6.18 -30.08
CA THR A 423 4.99 -7.59 -30.06
C THR A 423 5.72 -7.99 -31.34
N LEU A 424 5.26 -7.52 -32.50
CA LEU A 424 5.88 -7.79 -33.78
C LEU A 424 7.26 -7.15 -33.92
N ASP A 425 7.46 -5.96 -33.37
CA ASP A 425 8.76 -5.29 -33.34
C ASP A 425 9.76 -6.07 -32.48
N ARG A 426 9.33 -6.57 -31.32
CA ARG A 426 10.18 -7.45 -30.47
C ARG A 426 10.59 -8.74 -31.18
N ILE A 427 9.67 -9.35 -31.93
CA ILE A 427 10.02 -10.55 -32.73
C ILE A 427 11.01 -10.18 -33.85
N ALA A 428 10.84 -9.02 -34.49
CA ALA A 428 11.75 -8.53 -35.53
C ALA A 428 13.17 -8.33 -34.99
N ASP A 429 13.31 -7.78 -33.78
CA ASP A 429 14.61 -7.55 -33.13
C ASP A 429 15.35 -8.86 -32.78
N LEU A 430 14.64 -9.98 -32.70
CA LEU A 430 15.19 -11.29 -32.39
C LEU A 430 15.64 -12.10 -33.61
N ILE A 431 15.19 -11.74 -34.82
CA ILE A 431 15.51 -12.37 -36.11
C ILE A 431 16.76 -11.71 -36.70
#